data_AF-A0A096DI04-F1
#
_entry.id   AF-A0A096DI04-F1
#
_cell.length_a   1.000
_cell.length_b   1.000
_cell.length_c   1.000
_cell.angle_alpha   90.00
_cell.angle_beta   90.00
_cell.angle_gamma   90.00
#
_symmetry.space_group_name_H-M   'P 1'
#
loop_
_entity.id
_entity.type
_entity.pdbx_description
1 polymer ?
#
loop_
_entity_poly.entity_id
_entity_poly.type
_entity_poly.pdbx_seq_one_letter_code
_entity_poly.pdbx_strand_id
1 'polypeptide(L)'
;MLNSRDIDRLRPDVAANCRAWLELCRAAGLLVLVTGTVRDEEYQQYCFENGTAATPVPSFHGEQAGLAFDFCQNIKGQEYSDSTFFQRAGELGEQVGFEWGGRWKSFPDRPHLQWSDGGKYTSSMIRAGDYPPAMPPYREEDTDMTKEEIQAMIDATVTAARPPVYTSVENCPAWARETVQKAVDEGVLRGDQGGGLRLTDDNLVNLQMLRNLGLLDGGGA
;
A
#
# COMPACT_ATOMS: atom_id res chain seq x y z
N MET A 1 -21.95 -25.60 -22.38
CA MET A 1 -21.76 -24.27 -21.78
C MET A 1 -20.80 -24.36 -20.62
N LEU A 2 -19.63 -23.75 -20.80
CA LEU A 2 -18.51 -23.78 -19.89
C LEU A 2 -18.28 -22.39 -19.31
N ASN A 3 -18.25 -22.32 -17.99
CA ASN A 3 -17.73 -21.20 -17.23
C ASN A 3 -16.90 -21.74 -16.06
N SER A 4 -15.59 -21.75 -16.21
CA SER A 4 -14.65 -22.38 -15.28
C SER A 4 -14.23 -21.45 -14.17
N ARG A 5 -13.94 -22.00 -12.99
CA ARG A 5 -13.20 -21.33 -11.90
C ARG A 5 -11.84 -21.97 -11.64
N ASP A 6 -11.53 -23.00 -12.41
CA ASP A 6 -10.34 -23.81 -12.25
C ASP A 6 -9.11 -23.12 -12.88
N ILE A 7 -8.15 -22.79 -12.04
CA ILE A 7 -6.89 -22.12 -12.40
C ILE A 7 -6.05 -23.02 -13.33
N ASP A 8 -6.17 -24.34 -13.25
CA ASP A 8 -5.44 -25.28 -14.11
C ASP A 8 -5.89 -25.22 -15.57
N ARG A 9 -7.01 -24.54 -15.86
CA ARG A 9 -7.51 -24.32 -17.21
C ARG A 9 -7.02 -23.03 -17.85
N LEU A 10 -6.34 -22.17 -17.09
CA LEU A 10 -5.59 -21.06 -17.66
C LEU A 10 -4.38 -21.61 -18.44
N ARG A 11 -3.82 -20.78 -19.32
CA ARG A 11 -2.55 -21.08 -19.95
C ARG A 11 -1.49 -21.31 -18.85
N PRO A 12 -0.59 -22.30 -18.94
CA PRO A 12 0.22 -22.72 -17.79
C PRO A 12 1.07 -21.61 -17.14
N ASP A 13 1.59 -20.70 -17.94
CA ASP A 13 2.33 -19.50 -17.52
C ASP A 13 1.43 -18.48 -16.78
N VAL A 14 0.22 -18.25 -17.30
CA VAL A 14 -0.81 -17.42 -16.67
C VAL A 14 -1.29 -18.06 -15.36
N ALA A 15 -1.47 -19.38 -15.32
CA ALA A 15 -1.84 -20.13 -14.13
C ALA A 15 -0.78 -20.02 -13.03
N ALA A 16 0.52 -20.08 -13.39
CA ALA A 16 1.61 -19.91 -12.45
C ALA A 16 1.59 -18.51 -11.82
N ASN A 17 1.44 -17.46 -12.63
CA ASN A 17 1.40 -16.10 -12.14
C ASN A 17 0.09 -15.75 -11.40
N CYS A 18 -1.05 -16.36 -11.77
CA CYS A 18 -2.29 -16.28 -10.99
C CYS A 18 -2.07 -16.80 -9.56
N ARG A 19 -1.35 -17.92 -9.40
CA ARG A 19 -1.01 -18.44 -8.06
C ARG A 19 -0.04 -17.54 -7.30
N ALA A 20 0.95 -16.96 -7.97
CA ALA A 20 1.83 -15.98 -7.35
C ALA A 20 1.04 -14.76 -6.83
N TRP A 21 0.10 -14.26 -7.63
CA TRP A 21 -0.82 -13.20 -7.23
C TRP A 21 -1.68 -13.58 -6.02
N LEU A 22 -2.22 -14.81 -5.96
CA LEU A 22 -2.97 -15.29 -4.79
C LEU A 22 -2.12 -15.24 -3.50
N GLU A 23 -0.84 -15.62 -3.58
CA GLU A 23 0.08 -15.55 -2.44
C GLU A 23 0.38 -14.11 -2.02
N LEU A 24 0.59 -13.18 -2.97
CA LEU A 24 0.75 -11.76 -2.67
C LEU A 24 -0.50 -11.18 -1.99
N CYS A 25 -1.70 -11.50 -2.50
CA CYS A 25 -2.95 -11.07 -1.87
C CYS A 25 -3.07 -11.62 -0.46
N ARG A 26 -2.75 -12.90 -0.24
CA ARG A 26 -2.75 -13.53 1.08
C ARG A 26 -1.80 -12.83 2.04
N ALA A 27 -0.57 -12.52 1.60
CA ALA A 27 0.43 -11.80 2.39
C ALA A 27 -0.02 -10.37 2.74
N ALA A 28 -0.74 -9.70 1.84
CA ALA A 28 -1.30 -8.37 2.05
C ALA A 28 -2.60 -8.36 2.89
N GLY A 29 -3.07 -9.52 3.39
CA GLY A 29 -4.30 -9.66 4.15
C GLY A 29 -5.58 -9.53 3.31
N LEU A 30 -5.49 -9.73 2.00
CA LEU A 30 -6.61 -9.68 1.06
C LEU A 30 -7.13 -11.09 0.81
N LEU A 31 -8.32 -11.39 1.35
CA LEU A 31 -9.01 -12.66 1.10
C LEU A 31 -9.66 -12.63 -0.28
N VAL A 32 -8.93 -13.12 -1.29
CA VAL A 32 -9.39 -13.20 -2.68
C VAL A 32 -10.00 -14.56 -3.01
N LEU A 33 -10.93 -14.57 -3.96
CA LEU A 33 -11.52 -15.77 -4.53
C LEU A 33 -11.59 -15.63 -6.05
N VAL A 34 -11.06 -16.61 -6.79
CA VAL A 34 -11.22 -16.67 -8.25
C VAL A 34 -12.66 -17.08 -8.59
N THR A 35 -13.34 -16.25 -9.37
CA THR A 35 -14.76 -16.40 -9.75
C THR A 35 -14.97 -16.77 -11.20
N GLY A 36 -13.96 -16.56 -12.05
CA GLY A 36 -14.00 -16.92 -13.47
C GLY A 36 -12.59 -17.14 -14.02
N THR A 37 -12.44 -18.11 -14.91
CA THR A 37 -11.19 -18.40 -15.65
C THR A 37 -11.57 -18.54 -17.13
N VAL A 38 -11.54 -19.75 -17.69
CA VAL A 38 -11.94 -19.96 -19.08
C VAL A 38 -13.46 -20.10 -19.26
N ARG A 39 -13.94 -19.66 -20.42
CA ARG A 39 -15.31 -19.85 -20.90
C ARG A 39 -15.35 -20.28 -22.36
N ASP A 40 -16.40 -21.01 -22.73
CA ASP A 40 -16.67 -21.38 -24.13
C ASP A 40 -17.48 -20.29 -24.86
N GLU A 41 -17.63 -20.47 -26.17
CA GLU A 41 -18.43 -19.58 -27.02
C GLU A 41 -19.91 -19.57 -26.61
N GLU A 42 -20.46 -20.71 -26.20
CA GLU A 42 -21.86 -20.82 -25.76
C GLU A 42 -22.13 -19.95 -24.53
N TYR A 43 -21.22 -19.95 -23.54
CA TYR A 43 -21.37 -19.11 -22.34
C TYR A 43 -21.20 -17.62 -22.67
N GLN A 44 -20.28 -17.28 -23.55
CA GLN A 44 -20.12 -15.90 -23.98
C GLN A 44 -21.33 -15.38 -24.74
N GLN A 45 -21.90 -16.19 -25.65
CA GLN A 45 -23.14 -15.89 -26.35
C GLN A 45 -24.28 -15.65 -25.35
N TYR A 46 -24.42 -16.53 -24.36
CA TYR A 46 -25.37 -16.34 -23.26
C TYR A 46 -25.17 -15.01 -22.53
N CYS A 47 -23.93 -14.65 -22.16
CA CYS A 47 -23.66 -13.36 -21.51
C CYS A 47 -24.03 -12.15 -22.39
N PHE A 48 -23.75 -12.24 -23.70
CA PHE A 48 -24.07 -11.19 -24.67
C PHE A 48 -25.59 -11.01 -24.80
N GLU A 49 -26.34 -12.10 -24.94
CA GLU A 49 -27.81 -12.08 -25.00
C GLU A 49 -28.45 -11.51 -23.73
N ASN A 50 -27.82 -11.72 -22.57
CA ASN A 50 -28.25 -11.15 -21.30
C ASN A 50 -27.71 -9.71 -21.05
N GLY A 51 -26.99 -9.12 -22.00
CA GLY A 51 -26.46 -7.75 -21.89
C GLY A 51 -25.31 -7.59 -20.90
N THR A 52 -24.67 -8.69 -20.48
CA THR A 52 -23.54 -8.71 -19.53
C THR A 52 -22.18 -8.84 -20.22
N ALA A 53 -22.16 -8.97 -21.55
CA ALA A 53 -20.96 -8.92 -22.37
C ALA A 53 -21.19 -8.03 -23.61
N ALA A 54 -20.12 -7.40 -24.08
CA ALA A 54 -20.17 -6.52 -25.26
C ALA A 54 -20.13 -7.28 -26.60
N THR A 55 -19.61 -8.53 -26.62
CA THR A 55 -19.48 -9.35 -27.83
C THR A 55 -19.86 -10.81 -27.56
N PRO A 56 -20.42 -11.52 -28.56
CA PRO A 56 -20.81 -12.92 -28.43
C PRO A 56 -19.64 -13.92 -28.43
N VAL A 57 -18.46 -13.50 -28.88
CA VAL A 57 -17.25 -14.35 -28.97
C VAL A 57 -16.25 -13.96 -27.88
N PRO A 58 -15.73 -14.91 -27.09
CA PRO A 58 -14.84 -14.61 -25.98
C PRO A 58 -13.47 -14.15 -26.50
N SER A 59 -12.80 -13.28 -25.73
CA SER A 59 -11.41 -12.89 -25.98
C SER A 59 -10.47 -13.58 -25.00
N PHE A 60 -9.93 -12.86 -24.01
CA PHE A 60 -8.91 -13.36 -23.09
C PHE A 60 -9.36 -14.56 -22.23
N HIS A 61 -10.66 -14.64 -21.91
CA HIS A 61 -11.23 -15.80 -21.22
C HIS A 61 -11.55 -16.98 -22.13
N GLY A 62 -11.38 -16.88 -23.45
CA GLY A 62 -11.70 -17.99 -24.34
C GLY A 62 -10.92 -19.24 -23.93
N GLU A 63 -11.58 -20.40 -23.94
CA GLU A 63 -10.99 -21.69 -23.55
C GLU A 63 -9.66 -22.00 -24.24
N GLN A 64 -9.51 -21.60 -25.50
CA GLN A 64 -8.28 -21.76 -26.27
C GLN A 64 -7.19 -20.74 -25.88
N ALA A 65 -7.57 -19.57 -25.37
CA ALA A 65 -6.66 -18.51 -24.97
C ALA A 65 -6.13 -18.73 -23.54
N GLY A 66 -7.03 -18.86 -22.56
CA GLY A 66 -6.68 -19.06 -21.15
C GLY A 66 -5.87 -17.91 -20.52
N LEU A 67 -6.18 -16.65 -20.87
CA LEU A 67 -5.36 -15.47 -20.57
C LEU A 67 -5.94 -14.54 -19.51
N ALA A 68 -7.15 -14.78 -19.01
CA ALA A 68 -7.81 -13.91 -18.04
C ALA A 68 -8.51 -14.70 -16.94
N PHE A 69 -8.65 -14.03 -15.80
CA PHE A 69 -9.41 -14.52 -14.67
C PHE A 69 -10.08 -13.36 -13.94
N ASP A 70 -11.22 -13.68 -13.33
CA ASP A 70 -12.00 -12.76 -12.49
C ASP A 70 -11.83 -13.14 -11.02
N PHE A 71 -11.87 -12.13 -10.16
CA PHE A 71 -11.79 -12.32 -8.72
C PHE A 71 -12.81 -11.49 -7.95
N CYS A 72 -13.05 -11.89 -6.70
CA CYS A 72 -13.87 -11.14 -5.76
C CYS A 72 -13.31 -11.25 -4.34
N GLN A 73 -13.92 -10.51 -3.40
CA GLN A 73 -13.65 -10.70 -1.98
C GLN A 73 -14.27 -12.01 -1.49
N ASN A 74 -13.50 -12.84 -0.81
CA ASN A 74 -13.96 -14.12 -0.27
C ASN A 74 -14.72 -13.95 1.06
N ILE A 75 -15.72 -13.08 1.06
CA ILE A 75 -16.60 -12.80 2.20
C ILE A 75 -18.03 -12.82 1.69
N LYS A 76 -18.81 -13.78 2.21
CA LYS A 76 -20.19 -13.99 1.78
C LYS A 76 -21.04 -12.73 1.96
N GLY A 77 -21.69 -12.30 0.88
CA GLY A 77 -22.53 -11.09 0.85
C GLY A 77 -21.75 -9.78 0.73
N GLN A 78 -20.42 -9.83 0.60
CA GLN A 78 -19.53 -8.67 0.43
C GLN A 78 -18.61 -8.82 -0.79
N GLU A 79 -18.87 -9.81 -1.66
CA GLU A 79 -17.97 -10.23 -2.73
C GLU A 79 -17.53 -9.06 -3.64
N TYR A 80 -18.43 -8.10 -3.85
CA TYR A 80 -18.25 -6.96 -4.75
C TYR A 80 -18.50 -5.58 -4.09
N SER A 81 -18.51 -5.50 -2.75
CA SER A 81 -18.93 -4.28 -2.05
C SER A 81 -17.80 -3.29 -1.74
N ASP A 82 -16.54 -3.75 -1.72
CA ASP A 82 -15.39 -2.94 -1.32
C ASP A 82 -14.51 -2.54 -2.51
N SER A 83 -14.61 -1.29 -2.94
CA SER A 83 -13.78 -0.75 -4.03
C SER A 83 -12.30 -0.67 -3.67
N THR A 84 -11.95 -0.48 -2.40
CA THR A 84 -10.56 -0.41 -1.92
C THR A 84 -9.92 -1.79 -1.97
N PHE A 85 -10.68 -2.84 -1.66
CA PHE A 85 -10.24 -4.22 -1.84
C PHE A 85 -9.83 -4.48 -3.29
N PHE A 86 -10.69 -4.15 -4.26
CA PHE A 86 -10.36 -4.35 -5.68
C PHE A 86 -9.17 -3.53 -6.14
N GLN A 87 -9.03 -2.29 -5.66
CA GLN A 87 -7.87 -1.46 -5.97
C GLN A 87 -6.57 -2.14 -5.53
N ARG A 88 -6.50 -2.57 -4.26
CA ARG A 88 -5.30 -3.21 -3.70
C ARG A 88 -5.00 -4.55 -4.37
N ALA A 89 -6.02 -5.38 -4.61
CA ALA A 89 -5.85 -6.68 -5.25
C ALA A 89 -5.46 -6.55 -6.73
N GLY A 90 -6.05 -5.58 -7.44
CA GLY A 90 -5.71 -5.25 -8.82
C GLY A 90 -4.28 -4.75 -8.97
N GLU A 91 -3.82 -3.87 -8.09
CA GLU A 91 -2.44 -3.36 -8.07
C GLU A 91 -1.41 -4.47 -7.85
N LEU A 92 -1.70 -5.46 -7.00
CA LEU A 92 -0.86 -6.66 -6.87
C LEU A 92 -0.88 -7.50 -8.15
N GLY A 93 -1.99 -7.51 -8.89
CA GLY A 93 -2.06 -8.13 -10.22
C GLY A 93 -1.15 -7.43 -11.23
N GLU A 94 -1.16 -6.10 -11.22
CA GLU A 94 -0.24 -5.26 -12.02
C GLU A 94 1.23 -5.55 -11.67
N GLN A 95 1.56 -5.72 -10.38
CA GLN A 95 2.91 -6.09 -9.93
C GLN A 95 3.38 -7.43 -10.49
N VAL A 96 2.48 -8.39 -10.67
CA VAL A 96 2.75 -9.70 -11.28
C VAL A 96 2.87 -9.62 -12.81
N GLY A 97 2.45 -8.51 -13.41
CA GLY A 97 2.50 -8.25 -14.85
C GLY A 97 1.16 -8.40 -15.57
N PHE A 98 0.06 -8.60 -14.84
CA PHE A 98 -1.27 -8.58 -15.43
C PHE A 98 -1.71 -7.14 -15.75
N GLU A 99 -2.53 -6.99 -16.78
CA GLU A 99 -3.34 -5.81 -16.97
C GLU A 99 -4.59 -5.92 -16.09
N TRP A 100 -4.84 -4.91 -15.27
CA TRP A 100 -6.02 -4.84 -14.40
C TRP A 100 -7.15 -4.03 -15.02
N GLY A 101 -8.33 -4.65 -15.15
CA GLY A 101 -9.52 -4.05 -15.77
C GLY A 101 -10.06 -2.82 -15.03
N GLY A 102 -9.71 -2.64 -13.75
CA GLY A 102 -10.03 -1.43 -12.99
C GLY A 102 -9.35 -0.16 -13.51
N ARG A 103 -8.28 -0.28 -14.31
CA ARG A 103 -7.62 0.87 -14.97
C ARG A 103 -8.27 1.28 -16.28
N TRP A 104 -9.19 0.50 -16.84
CA TRP A 104 -9.79 0.82 -18.14
C TRP A 104 -10.60 2.12 -18.08
N LYS A 105 -10.39 2.99 -19.08
CA LYS A 105 -11.08 4.30 -19.17
C LYS A 105 -12.54 4.18 -19.61
N SER A 106 -12.87 3.09 -20.29
CA SER A 106 -14.22 2.77 -20.75
C SER A 106 -14.57 1.38 -20.23
N PHE A 107 -15.77 1.25 -19.66
CA PHE A 107 -16.24 0.03 -18.99
C PHE A 107 -15.23 -0.55 -17.97
N PRO A 108 -14.89 0.19 -16.89
CA PRO A 108 -13.97 -0.31 -15.87
C PRO A 108 -14.48 -1.62 -15.25
N ASP A 109 -13.65 -2.65 -15.27
CA ASP A 109 -13.99 -3.99 -14.77
C ASP A 109 -13.03 -4.39 -13.65
N ARG A 110 -13.38 -3.99 -12.43
CA ARG A 110 -12.52 -4.13 -11.24
C ARG A 110 -12.20 -5.59 -10.86
N PRO A 111 -13.12 -6.56 -11.04
CA PRO A 111 -12.83 -7.99 -10.89
C PRO A 111 -11.82 -8.59 -11.86
N HIS A 112 -11.50 -7.92 -12.98
CA HIS A 112 -10.83 -8.56 -14.12
C HIS A 112 -9.31 -8.38 -14.13
N LEU A 113 -8.58 -9.47 -14.35
CA LEU A 113 -7.14 -9.48 -14.64
C LEU A 113 -6.86 -10.27 -15.92
N GLN A 114 -5.99 -9.75 -16.78
CA GLN A 114 -5.58 -10.44 -18.03
C GLN A 114 -4.10 -10.31 -18.35
N TRP A 115 -3.55 -11.31 -19.02
CA TRP A 115 -2.24 -11.20 -19.65
C TRP A 115 -2.36 -10.63 -21.07
N SER A 116 -1.91 -9.39 -21.26
CA SER A 116 -1.94 -8.68 -22.56
C SER A 116 -0.57 -8.20 -23.04
N ASP A 117 0.52 -8.60 -22.36
CA ASP A 117 1.89 -8.11 -22.59
C ASP A 117 1.97 -6.57 -22.58
N GLY A 118 1.48 -5.97 -21.49
CA GLY A 118 1.47 -4.52 -21.31
C GLY A 118 0.53 -3.79 -22.27
N GLY A 119 -0.60 -4.40 -22.62
CA GLY A 119 -1.62 -3.83 -23.51
C GLY A 119 -1.29 -3.91 -25.01
N LYS A 120 -0.22 -4.63 -25.41
CA LYS A 120 0.14 -4.82 -26.83
C LYS A 120 -0.83 -5.74 -27.56
N TYR A 121 -1.44 -6.69 -26.84
CA TYR A 121 -2.42 -7.62 -27.40
C TYR A 121 -3.83 -7.16 -27.05
N THR A 122 -4.66 -7.02 -28.08
CA THR A 122 -6.05 -6.53 -27.94
C THR A 122 -7.04 -7.68 -28.02
N SER A 123 -8.28 -7.46 -27.53
CA SER A 123 -9.37 -8.45 -27.68
C SER A 123 -9.61 -8.91 -29.12
N SER A 124 -9.34 -8.05 -30.11
CA SER A 124 -9.47 -8.44 -31.53
C SER A 124 -8.37 -9.40 -31.97
N MET A 125 -7.14 -9.20 -31.51
CA MET A 125 -6.00 -10.09 -31.81
C MET A 125 -6.23 -11.47 -31.18
N ILE A 126 -6.64 -11.51 -29.90
CA ILE A 126 -6.93 -12.77 -29.21
C ILE A 126 -8.01 -13.58 -29.95
N ARG A 127 -9.08 -12.92 -30.41
CA ARG A 127 -10.14 -13.56 -31.20
C ARG A 127 -9.68 -14.05 -32.57
N ALA A 128 -8.65 -13.42 -33.15
CA ALA A 128 -8.03 -13.88 -34.39
C ALA A 128 -7.03 -15.04 -34.18
N GLY A 129 -6.77 -15.43 -32.93
CA GLY A 129 -5.78 -16.44 -32.57
C GLY A 129 -4.37 -15.90 -32.34
N ASP A 130 -4.18 -14.59 -32.41
CA ASP A 130 -2.89 -13.94 -32.13
C ASP A 130 -2.74 -13.74 -30.62
N TYR A 131 -2.05 -14.69 -29.96
CA TYR A 131 -1.85 -14.68 -28.51
C TYR A 131 -0.55 -13.98 -28.08
N PRO A 132 -0.52 -13.36 -26.88
CA PRO A 132 0.70 -12.81 -26.32
C PRO A 132 1.76 -13.88 -26.11
N PRO A 133 3.05 -13.50 -26.08
CA PRO A 133 4.13 -14.43 -25.75
C PRO A 133 3.91 -15.05 -24.35
N ALA A 134 4.73 -16.05 -24.04
CA ALA A 134 4.73 -16.63 -22.70
C ALA A 134 4.94 -15.53 -21.65
N MET A 135 4.09 -15.53 -20.62
CA MET A 135 4.18 -14.62 -19.51
C MET A 135 5.46 -14.94 -18.72
N PRO A 136 6.35 -13.96 -18.49
CA PRO A 136 7.52 -14.18 -17.66
C PRO A 136 7.09 -14.62 -16.25
N PRO A 137 7.75 -15.62 -15.64
CA PRO A 137 7.42 -16.04 -14.29
C PRO A 137 7.68 -14.88 -13.34
N TYR A 138 6.70 -14.57 -12.50
CA TYR A 138 6.89 -13.60 -11.44
C TYR A 138 7.95 -14.10 -10.46
N ARG A 139 8.86 -13.19 -10.09
CA ARG A 139 9.81 -13.37 -9.00
C ARG A 139 9.64 -12.13 -8.13
N GLU A 140 9.38 -12.33 -6.84
CA GLU A 140 9.60 -11.23 -5.90
C GLU A 140 11.07 -10.84 -6.06
N GLU A 141 11.31 -9.57 -6.41
CA GLU A 141 12.62 -9.02 -6.15
C GLU A 141 12.78 -9.10 -4.63
N ASP A 142 13.78 -9.85 -4.16
CA ASP A 142 14.14 -9.92 -2.74
C ASP A 142 14.51 -8.49 -2.29
N THR A 143 13.52 -7.67 -1.96
CA THR A 143 13.70 -6.55 -1.05
C THR A 143 13.73 -7.12 0.36
N ASP A 144 14.66 -8.05 0.58
CA ASP A 144 15.05 -8.51 1.91
C ASP A 144 15.78 -7.34 2.57
N MET A 145 15.02 -6.31 2.96
CA MET A 145 15.49 -5.38 3.95
C MET A 145 15.67 -6.19 5.21
N THR A 146 16.93 -6.36 5.58
CA THR A 146 17.33 -7.06 6.79
C THR A 146 16.64 -6.42 8.00
N LYS A 147 16.44 -7.18 9.08
CA LYS A 147 15.89 -6.63 10.33
C LYS A 147 16.70 -5.42 10.79
N GLU A 148 17.99 -5.44 10.51
CA GLU A 148 18.96 -4.39 10.76
C GLU A 148 18.66 -3.12 9.96
N GLU A 149 18.28 -3.22 8.69
CA GLU A 149 17.90 -2.06 7.85
C GLU A 149 16.56 -1.46 8.27
N ILE A 150 15.57 -2.31 8.61
CA ILE A 150 14.29 -1.85 9.16
C ILE A 150 14.52 -1.15 10.51
N GLN A 151 15.35 -1.72 11.38
CA GLN A 151 15.70 -1.11 12.67
C GLN A 151 16.44 0.21 12.47
N ALA A 152 17.38 0.29 11.53
CA ALA A 152 18.10 1.52 11.22
C ALA A 152 17.17 2.63 10.72
N MET A 153 16.17 2.32 9.91
CA MET A 153 15.17 3.29 9.46
C MET A 153 14.28 3.78 10.61
N ILE A 154 13.86 2.88 11.49
CA ILE A 154 13.09 3.23 12.69
C ILE A 154 13.94 4.11 13.60
N ASP A 155 15.18 3.72 13.88
CA ASP A 155 16.09 4.46 14.75
C ASP A 155 16.43 5.84 14.20
N ALA A 156 16.65 5.96 12.89
CA ALA A 156 16.88 7.24 12.23
C ALA A 156 15.66 8.16 12.37
N THR A 157 14.46 7.62 12.18
CA THR A 157 13.21 8.38 12.31
C THR A 157 12.95 8.80 13.76
N VAL A 158 13.15 7.89 14.72
CA VAL A 158 13.02 8.17 16.16
C VAL A 158 14.06 9.19 16.62
N THR A 159 15.29 9.09 16.13
CA THR A 159 16.36 10.05 16.44
C THR A 159 16.05 11.43 15.88
N ALA A 160 15.58 11.52 14.63
CA ALA A 160 15.16 12.79 14.03
C ALA A 160 13.96 13.43 14.76
N ALA A 161 13.09 12.61 15.36
CA ALA A 161 11.92 13.07 16.09
C ALA A 161 12.18 13.37 17.58
N ARG A 162 13.37 13.08 18.12
CA ARG A 162 13.70 13.39 19.53
C ARG A 162 13.88 14.90 19.69
N PRO A 163 13.04 15.58 20.49
CA PRO A 163 13.22 16.99 20.76
C PRO A 163 14.55 17.21 21.50
N PRO A 164 15.25 18.32 21.23
CA PRO A 164 16.49 18.65 21.94
C PRO A 164 16.21 18.80 23.44
N VAL A 165 17.08 18.22 24.25
CA VAL A 165 17.05 18.33 25.72
C VAL A 165 18.29 19.08 26.17
N TYR A 166 18.09 20.28 26.69
CA TYR A 166 19.15 21.16 27.17
C TYR A 166 19.46 20.84 28.63
N THR A 167 20.65 20.30 28.89
CA THR A 167 21.03 19.83 30.22
C THR A 167 21.72 20.88 31.08
N SER A 168 22.10 22.02 30.52
CA SER A 168 22.71 23.16 31.23
C SER A 168 22.31 24.48 30.60
N VAL A 169 22.59 25.60 31.29
CA VAL A 169 22.31 26.94 30.78
C VAL A 169 23.11 27.21 29.50
N GLU A 170 24.36 26.79 29.43
CA GLU A 170 25.24 27.01 28.28
C GLU A 170 24.76 26.24 27.04
N ASN A 171 24.16 25.06 27.27
CA ASN A 171 23.60 24.22 26.23
C ASN A 171 22.30 24.81 25.64
N CYS A 172 21.59 25.64 26.40
CA CYS A 172 20.38 26.31 25.91
C CYS A 172 20.69 27.22 24.70
N PRO A 173 19.74 27.41 23.77
CA PRO A 173 19.89 28.31 22.65
C PRO A 173 20.03 29.76 23.13
N ALA A 174 20.78 30.57 22.38
CA ALA A 174 21.18 31.92 22.79
C ALA A 174 20.02 32.81 23.25
N TRP A 175 18.84 32.68 22.63
CA TRP A 175 17.64 33.43 22.99
C TRP A 175 17.09 33.09 24.38
N ALA A 176 17.29 31.86 24.86
CA ALA A 176 16.73 31.37 26.12
C ALA A 176 17.71 31.44 27.29
N ARG A 177 19.03 31.49 27.03
CA ARG A 177 20.09 31.34 28.05
C ARG A 177 19.91 32.26 29.25
N GLU A 178 19.70 33.55 28.99
CA GLU A 178 19.57 34.55 30.05
C GLU A 178 18.32 34.31 30.91
N THR A 179 17.22 33.90 30.27
CA THR A 179 15.96 33.56 30.94
C THR A 179 16.11 32.32 31.81
N VAL A 180 16.79 31.28 31.30
CA VAL A 180 17.06 30.06 32.06
C VAL A 180 18.02 30.35 33.22
N GLN A 181 19.09 31.13 32.99
CA GLN A 181 20.02 31.53 34.05
C GLN A 181 19.28 32.24 35.18
N LYS A 182 18.43 33.21 34.83
CA LYS A 182 17.61 33.92 35.80
C LYS A 182 16.67 32.99 36.57
N ALA A 183 16.00 32.05 35.88
CA ALA A 183 15.13 31.08 36.54
C ALA A 183 15.89 30.17 37.53
N VAL A 184 17.17 29.85 37.25
CA VAL A 184 18.05 29.13 38.17
C VAL A 184 18.46 30.00 39.37
N ASP A 185 18.89 31.23 39.11
CA ASP A 185 19.36 32.17 40.15
C ASP A 185 18.24 32.51 41.14
N GLU A 186 17.02 32.70 40.64
CA GLU A 186 15.80 32.96 41.43
C GLU A 186 15.21 31.68 42.06
N GLY A 187 15.82 30.52 41.80
CA GLY A 187 15.43 29.23 42.37
C GLY A 187 14.12 28.63 41.85
N VAL A 188 13.53 29.24 40.82
CA VAL A 188 12.34 28.76 40.08
C VAL A 188 12.64 27.45 39.35
N LEU A 189 13.88 27.29 38.89
CA LEU A 189 14.35 26.12 38.18
C LEU A 189 15.50 25.46 38.95
N ARG A 190 15.40 24.14 39.17
CA ARG A 190 16.42 23.35 39.88
C ARG A 190 16.80 22.13 39.06
N GLY A 191 18.10 21.87 38.97
CA GLY A 191 18.61 20.68 38.31
C GLY A 191 18.27 19.39 39.06
N ASP A 192 18.47 18.26 38.39
CA ASP A 192 18.39 16.93 38.99
C ASP A 192 19.54 16.68 40.00
N GLN A 193 19.64 15.46 40.55
CA GLN A 193 20.68 15.11 41.52
C GLN A 193 22.11 15.28 40.98
N GLY A 194 22.30 15.33 39.66
CA GLY A 194 23.58 15.62 39.01
C GLY A 194 23.74 17.07 38.55
N GLY A 195 22.78 17.95 38.87
CA GLY A 195 22.77 19.35 38.46
C GLY A 195 22.25 19.61 37.04
N GLY A 196 21.72 18.59 36.34
CA GLY A 196 21.22 18.72 34.97
C GLY A 196 19.83 19.33 34.90
N LEU A 197 19.61 20.32 34.02
CA LEU A 197 18.33 21.05 33.90
C LEU A 197 17.26 20.31 33.08
N ARG A 198 17.67 19.49 32.09
CA ARG A 198 16.82 18.67 31.21
C ARG A 198 15.61 19.41 30.61
N LEU A 199 15.84 20.57 30.01
CA LEU A 199 14.79 21.42 29.45
C LEU A 199 14.50 21.07 28.00
N THR A 200 13.22 21.04 27.61
CA THR A 200 12.80 21.00 26.20
C THR A 200 12.56 22.42 25.67
N ASP A 201 12.39 22.57 24.35
CA ASP A 201 12.03 23.87 23.75
C ASP A 201 10.75 24.47 24.38
N ASP A 202 9.75 23.64 24.69
CA ASP A 202 8.53 24.09 25.37
C ASP A 202 8.81 24.65 26.76
N ASN A 203 9.75 24.04 27.52
CA ASN A 203 10.15 24.58 28.81
C ASN A 203 10.81 25.95 28.65
N LEU A 204 11.67 26.12 27.65
CA LEU A 204 12.33 27.40 27.38
C LEU A 204 11.33 28.49 27.01
N VAL A 205 10.36 28.17 26.14
CA VAL A 205 9.29 29.09 25.72
C VAL A 205 8.44 29.49 26.93
N ASN A 206 8.06 28.53 27.77
CA ASN A 206 7.29 28.80 28.98
C ASN A 206 8.05 29.70 29.96
N LEU A 207 9.34 29.45 30.20
CA LEU A 207 10.18 30.30 31.03
C LEU A 207 10.28 31.72 30.46
N GLN A 208 10.41 31.85 29.13
CA GLN A 208 10.42 33.15 28.48
C GLN A 208 9.10 33.90 28.64
N MET A 209 7.96 33.20 28.57
CA MET A 209 6.66 33.79 28.85
C MET A 209 6.55 34.27 30.30
N LEU A 210 6.98 33.45 31.27
CA LEU A 210 7.01 33.83 32.69
C LEU A 210 7.89 35.07 32.93
N ARG A 211 9.06 35.13 32.27
CA ARG A 211 9.95 36.30 32.34
C ARG A 211 9.27 37.56 31.80
N ASN A 212 8.63 37.47 30.64
CA ASN A 212 7.96 38.60 30.02
C ASN A 212 6.79 39.14 30.87
N LEU A 213 6.18 38.26 31.67
CA LEU A 213 5.10 38.62 32.61
C LEU A 213 5.63 39.09 33.98
N GLY A 214 6.94 39.13 34.20
CA GLY A 214 7.55 39.49 35.49
C GLY A 214 7.39 38.42 36.57
N LEU A 215 7.02 37.19 36.19
CA LEU A 215 6.73 36.09 37.12
C LEU A 215 7.97 35.25 37.49
N LEU A 216 9.13 35.57 36.93
CA LEU A 216 10.42 35.00 37.34
C LEU A 216 11.14 35.84 38.39
N ASP A 217 10.73 37.09 38.59
CA ASP A 217 11.33 37.96 39.59
C ASP A 217 10.86 37.47 40.96
N GLY A 218 11.77 36.93 41.78
CA GLY A 218 11.43 36.45 43.12
C GLY A 218 10.65 37.52 43.87
N GLY A 219 9.43 37.20 44.27
CA GLY A 219 8.60 38.08 45.07
C GLY A 219 9.36 38.46 46.34
N GLY A 220 9.84 39.71 46.40
CA GLY A 220 10.37 40.29 47.62
C GLY A 220 9.30 40.25 48.70
N ALA A 221 9.57 39.51 49.76
CA ALA A 221 9.30 39.97 51.10
C ALA A 221 10.48 40.86 51.54
#